data_AF-A0A3B8K4Q0-F1
#
_entry.id   AF-A0A3B8K4Q0-F1
#
_cell.length_a   1.000
_cell.length_b   1.000
_cell.length_c   1.000
_cell.angle_alpha   90.00
_cell.angle_beta   90.00
_cell.angle_gamma   90.00
#
_symmetry.space_group_name_H-M   'P 1'
#
loop_
_entity.id
_entity.type
_entity.pdbx_description
1 polymer ?
#
loop_
_entity_poly.entity_id
_entity_poly.type
_entity_poly.pdbx_seq_one_letter_code
_entity_poly.pdbx_strand_id
1 'polypeptide(L)'
;MSVTDSAATKFASTPGNGATEARRRLRLGEILVKEGLVTDEQIETALAAQKQSKGKRLGEVLVDLRIVDEVTIVRTLAKRLDLSFVDINQIEVAEAALKELPSHVMRDHNVVPVASDQESITVAFGDPLSVDAVNAVRFACQKRLVEVVAAPSQISRFVARSASISESKEEFEVFLQSLSSEAGQSGDLGENAAAVRLANKIILDAVRDRASDIHIEPNGEKNDLSIRFRIDGECREYRRIPAEYREQLVARIKIMARLNIAERRMPQDGKIRFKLGEMEIELRVVTLPTAGENEDVVLRILAGSGAQPLGKMNLSPDYLRSIQNLVASPYGMVLAVGPTGSGKTTTLHAMLGKVNAVEKKVWTVEDPVEITQPGLRQMQVNPQIGLSFASAMRSFLRADPDVIMVGEMRDEETAHMAVEASLTGHLVFSTLHTNNAPETVTRLIDMGMEPFSFSDALLAILAQRLARRLCDQCKEEYEATDSERSEFAGYLGETALSRLAGTGPLKLFRAVGCVECDNSG
;
A
#
# COMPACT_ATOMS: atom_id res chain seq x y z
N MET A 1 20.35 22.00 38.70
CA MET A 1 19.68 23.12 38.03
C MET A 1 19.04 22.57 36.77
N SER A 2 17.75 22.29 36.86
CA SER A 2 16.93 21.51 35.94
C SER A 2 16.46 22.33 34.74
N VAL A 3 16.62 21.78 33.54
CA VAL A 3 16.22 22.39 32.25
C VAL A 3 14.71 22.19 31.96
N THR A 4 13.97 21.53 32.85
CA THR A 4 12.56 21.15 32.67
C THR A 4 11.55 22.27 33.02
N ASP A 5 11.95 23.33 33.69
CA ASP A 5 11.02 24.38 34.15
C ASP A 5 10.64 25.43 33.08
N SER A 6 11.32 25.47 31.92
CA SER A 6 11.17 26.61 30.98
C SER A 6 10.09 26.43 29.89
N ALA A 7 9.57 25.21 29.69
CA ALA A 7 8.59 24.94 28.63
C ALA A 7 7.15 25.22 29.09
N ALA A 8 6.78 24.84 30.32
CA ALA A 8 5.42 25.01 30.86
C ALA A 8 5.05 26.48 31.08
N THR A 9 6.02 27.34 31.41
CA THR A 9 5.76 28.76 31.69
C THR A 9 5.54 29.61 30.43
N LYS A 10 5.82 29.10 29.24
CA LYS A 10 5.74 29.89 27.99
C LYS A 10 4.35 29.97 27.35
N PHE A 11 3.36 29.20 27.82
CA PHE A 11 2.05 29.10 27.16
C PHE A 11 0.87 29.54 28.05
N ALA A 12 1.14 30.30 29.11
CA ALA A 12 0.11 30.79 30.03
C ALA A 12 -0.66 32.00 29.46
N SER A 13 -1.58 31.76 28.52
CA SER A 13 -2.72 32.66 28.26
C SER A 13 -4.00 31.84 28.28
N THR A 14 -4.91 32.18 29.20
CA THR A 14 -6.17 31.44 29.43
C THR A 14 -7.30 32.09 28.64
N PRO A 15 -7.99 31.40 27.72
CA PRO A 15 -9.29 31.85 27.25
C PRO A 15 -10.33 31.50 28.33
N GLY A 16 -11.03 32.52 28.86
CA GLY A 16 -12.16 32.31 29.75
C GLY A 16 -13.33 31.59 29.05
N ASN A 17 -14.33 31.16 29.84
CA ASN A 17 -15.56 30.45 29.42
C ASN A 17 -16.36 31.08 28.25
N GLY A 18 -15.97 32.23 27.70
CA GLY A 18 -16.54 32.84 26.49
C GLY A 18 -16.07 32.22 25.16
N ALA A 19 -15.01 31.40 25.14
CA ALA A 19 -14.48 30.80 23.92
C ALA A 19 -15.46 29.84 23.23
N THR A 20 -16.28 29.11 24.00
CA THR A 20 -17.24 28.12 23.47
C THR A 20 -18.39 28.76 22.70
N GLU A 21 -18.82 29.97 23.08
CA GLU A 21 -19.88 30.72 22.41
C GLU A 21 -19.36 31.46 21.16
N ALA A 22 -18.11 31.94 21.19
CA ALA A 22 -17.44 32.56 20.05
C ALA A 22 -17.18 31.57 18.89
N ARG A 23 -16.92 30.28 19.20
CA ARG A 23 -16.66 29.21 18.23
C ARG A 23 -17.80 28.97 17.24
N ARG A 24 -19.06 29.23 17.61
CA ARG A 24 -20.25 28.97 16.76
C ARG A 24 -20.53 30.02 15.68
N ARG A 25 -19.85 31.17 15.67
CA ARG A 25 -20.11 32.30 14.74
C ARG A 25 -18.96 32.62 13.79
N LEU A 26 -17.86 31.88 13.81
CA LEU A 26 -16.70 32.16 12.97
C LEU A 26 -16.79 31.41 11.63
N ARG A 27 -16.88 32.16 10.53
CA ARG A 27 -16.83 31.62 9.17
C ARG A 27 -15.42 31.76 8.62
N LEU A 28 -14.79 30.62 8.29
CA LEU A 28 -13.40 30.57 7.82
C LEU A 28 -13.15 31.50 6.62
N GLY A 29 -14.04 31.49 5.63
CA GLY A 29 -13.91 32.32 4.42
C GLY A 29 -13.85 33.83 4.74
N GLU A 30 -14.72 34.31 5.63
CA GLU A 30 -14.76 35.73 6.02
C GLU A 30 -13.49 36.16 6.78
N ILE A 31 -12.85 35.24 7.50
CA ILE A 31 -11.60 35.49 8.23
C ILE A 31 -10.44 35.63 7.25
N LEU A 32 -10.33 34.69 6.31
CA LEU A 32 -9.23 34.68 5.35
C LEU A 32 -9.28 35.90 4.40
N VAL A 33 -10.49 36.34 4.02
CA VAL A 33 -10.67 37.56 3.19
C VAL A 33 -10.25 38.81 3.96
N LYS A 34 -10.66 38.95 5.23
CA LYS A 34 -10.30 40.12 6.06
C LYS A 34 -8.80 40.26 6.30
N GLU A 35 -8.08 39.14 6.36
CA GLU A 35 -6.63 39.12 6.53
C GLU A 35 -5.86 39.25 5.20
N GLY A 36 -6.58 39.38 4.08
CA GLY A 36 -5.99 39.55 2.74
C GLY A 36 -5.31 38.30 2.18
N LEU A 37 -5.61 37.12 2.74
CA LEU A 37 -5.00 35.85 2.34
C LEU A 37 -5.71 35.21 1.14
N VAL A 38 -6.98 35.55 0.94
CA VAL A 38 -7.82 35.09 -0.18
C VAL A 38 -8.75 36.21 -0.62
N THR A 39 -9.20 36.15 -1.87
CA THR A 39 -10.23 37.03 -2.42
C THR A 39 -11.61 36.38 -2.31
N ASP A 40 -12.67 37.20 -2.37
CA ASP A 40 -14.06 36.69 -2.40
C ASP A 40 -14.29 35.74 -3.59
N GLU A 41 -13.71 36.02 -4.76
CA GLU A 41 -13.79 35.17 -5.95
C GLU A 41 -13.13 33.79 -5.75
N GLN A 42 -12.00 33.75 -5.03
CA GLN A 42 -11.33 32.49 -4.66
C GLN A 42 -12.14 31.68 -3.66
N ILE A 43 -12.84 32.34 -2.72
CA ILE A 43 -13.76 31.67 -1.79
C ILE A 43 -14.97 31.10 -2.52
N GLU A 44 -15.57 31.83 -3.46
CA GLU A 44 -16.68 31.32 -4.28
C GLU A 44 -16.27 30.09 -5.10
N THR A 45 -15.08 30.14 -5.72
CA THR A 45 -14.48 29.03 -6.46
C THR A 45 -14.28 27.81 -5.55
N ALA A 46 -13.72 28.01 -4.34
CA ALA A 46 -13.51 26.94 -3.38
C ALA A 46 -14.84 26.36 -2.86
N LEU A 47 -15.88 27.18 -2.64
CA LEU A 47 -17.22 26.71 -2.24
C LEU A 47 -17.91 25.89 -3.34
N ALA A 48 -17.72 26.27 -4.61
CA ALA A 48 -18.23 25.51 -5.74
C ALA A 48 -17.54 24.13 -5.84
N ALA A 49 -16.21 24.08 -5.67
CA ALA A 49 -15.44 22.84 -5.62
C ALA A 49 -15.80 21.98 -4.39
N GLN A 50 -16.11 22.60 -3.24
CA GLN A 50 -16.55 21.92 -2.04
C GLN A 50 -17.89 21.20 -2.25
N LYS A 51 -18.86 21.81 -2.95
CA LYS A 51 -20.14 21.17 -3.29
C LYS A 51 -19.98 19.88 -4.12
N GLN A 52 -18.93 19.82 -4.93
CA GLN A 52 -18.60 18.64 -5.74
C GLN A 52 -17.80 17.59 -4.95
N SER A 53 -17.16 18.00 -3.85
CA SER A 53 -16.32 17.15 -3.00
C SER A 53 -17.10 16.71 -1.75
N LYS A 54 -17.66 15.50 -1.76
CA LYS A 54 -18.37 14.96 -0.58
C LYS A 54 -17.47 14.95 0.66
N GLY A 55 -17.87 15.65 1.71
CA GLY A 55 -17.26 15.60 3.04
C GLY A 55 -16.04 16.49 3.29
N LYS A 56 -15.49 17.15 2.28
CA LYS A 56 -14.33 18.04 2.45
C LYS A 56 -14.69 19.37 3.08
N ARG A 57 -13.81 19.91 3.93
CA ARG A 57 -13.97 21.23 4.56
C ARG A 57 -13.42 22.32 3.64
N LEU A 58 -13.91 23.55 3.77
CA LEU A 58 -13.50 24.68 2.93
C LEU A 58 -11.98 24.93 2.98
N GLY A 59 -11.36 24.79 4.15
CA GLY A 59 -9.90 24.93 4.31
C GLY A 59 -9.10 23.89 3.52
N GLU A 60 -9.55 22.63 3.49
CA GLU A 60 -8.91 21.55 2.72
C GLU A 60 -8.99 21.82 1.23
N VAL A 61 -10.15 22.32 0.75
CA VAL A 61 -10.34 22.68 -0.66
C VAL A 61 -9.44 23.85 -1.07
N LEU A 62 -9.25 24.85 -0.19
CA LEU A 62 -8.35 25.98 -0.45
C LEU A 62 -6.88 25.53 -0.56
N VAL A 63 -6.47 24.53 0.21
CA VAL A 63 -5.13 23.92 0.13
C VAL A 63 -4.98 23.09 -1.14
N ASP A 64 -5.98 22.27 -1.49
CA ASP A 64 -5.98 21.45 -2.71
C ASP A 64 -5.86 22.31 -3.99
N LEU A 65 -6.55 23.46 -4.01
CA LEU A 65 -6.49 24.44 -5.08
C LEU A 65 -5.20 25.28 -5.06
N ARG A 66 -4.31 25.06 -4.08
CA ARG A 66 -3.05 25.80 -3.88
C ARG A 66 -3.25 27.31 -3.72
N ILE A 67 -4.39 27.72 -3.16
CA ILE A 67 -4.72 29.13 -2.95
C ILE A 67 -4.05 29.64 -1.66
N VAL A 68 -4.07 28.84 -0.60
CA VAL A 68 -3.40 29.13 0.68
C VAL A 68 -2.81 27.85 1.25
N ASP A 69 -1.68 27.94 1.92
CA ASP A 69 -1.09 26.83 2.65
C ASP A 69 -1.79 26.58 4.00
N GLU A 70 -1.76 25.32 4.41
CA GLU A 70 -2.42 24.85 5.63
C GLU A 70 -1.91 25.56 6.90
N VAL A 71 -0.59 25.83 6.97
CA VAL A 71 0.03 26.49 8.12
C VAL A 71 -0.47 27.93 8.27
N THR A 72 -0.60 28.67 7.17
CA THR A 72 -1.14 30.03 7.17
C THR A 72 -2.61 30.07 7.60
N ILE A 73 -3.44 29.13 7.15
CA ILE A 73 -4.85 29.02 7.58
C ILE A 73 -4.92 28.84 9.10
N VAL A 74 -4.17 27.87 9.63
CA VAL A 74 -4.20 27.49 11.04
C VAL A 74 -3.64 28.60 11.93
N ARG A 75 -2.55 29.25 11.52
CA ARG A 75 -1.96 30.39 12.24
C ARG A 75 -2.93 31.57 12.32
N THR A 76 -3.69 31.81 11.26
CA THR A 76 -4.70 32.88 11.22
C THR A 76 -5.86 32.59 12.17
N LEU A 77 -6.33 31.34 12.21
CA LEU A 77 -7.33 30.90 13.17
C LEU A 77 -6.84 30.99 14.63
N ALA A 78 -5.59 30.59 14.89
CA ALA A 78 -4.98 30.68 16.21
C ALA A 78 -4.96 32.12 16.73
N LYS A 79 -4.52 33.09 15.91
CA LYS A 79 -4.56 34.53 16.24
C LYS A 79 -5.96 35.02 16.60
N ARG A 80 -6.99 34.58 15.86
CA ARG A 80 -8.36 35.06 16.07
C ARG A 80 -9.03 34.45 17.31
N LEU A 81 -8.62 33.25 17.69
CA LEU A 81 -9.12 32.52 18.85
C LEU A 81 -8.29 32.77 20.13
N ASP A 82 -7.27 33.62 20.05
CA ASP A 82 -6.30 33.89 21.13
C ASP A 82 -5.62 32.60 21.62
N LEU A 83 -5.29 31.71 20.68
CA LEU A 83 -4.59 30.45 20.92
C LEU A 83 -3.16 30.52 20.40
N SER A 84 -2.24 29.84 21.09
CA SER A 84 -0.86 29.72 20.64
C SER A 84 -0.74 28.72 19.49
N PHE A 85 0.00 29.09 18.44
CA PHE A 85 0.38 28.16 17.37
C PHE A 85 1.69 27.46 17.71
N VAL A 86 1.75 26.14 17.51
CA VAL A 86 2.93 25.30 17.75
C VAL A 86 3.24 24.50 16.50
N ASP A 87 4.51 24.51 16.07
CA ASP A 87 5.00 23.64 15.01
C ASP A 87 5.47 22.31 15.61
N ILE A 88 4.69 21.25 15.42
CA ILE A 88 4.96 19.91 15.99
C ILE A 88 6.30 19.35 15.52
N ASN A 89 6.79 19.75 14.34
CA ASN A 89 8.07 19.24 13.83
C ASN A 89 9.29 19.86 14.52
N GLN A 90 9.11 20.97 15.24
CA GLN A 90 10.19 21.73 15.87
C GLN A 90 10.22 21.60 17.40
N ILE A 91 9.27 20.85 17.96
CA ILE A 91 9.18 20.64 19.42
C ILE A 91 9.45 19.18 19.77
N GLU A 92 10.04 18.99 20.94
CA GLU A 92 10.16 17.68 21.56
C GLU A 92 8.93 17.46 22.45
N VAL A 93 8.10 16.50 22.07
CA VAL A 93 6.89 16.14 22.82
C VAL A 93 7.30 15.30 24.04
N ALA A 94 6.86 15.72 25.23
CA ALA A 94 7.20 15.01 26.46
C ALA A 94 6.56 13.62 26.52
N GLU A 95 7.35 12.58 26.79
CA GLU A 95 6.88 11.19 26.86
C GLU A 95 5.77 10.99 27.91
N ALA A 96 5.85 11.72 29.03
CA ALA A 96 4.80 11.72 30.05
C ALA A 96 3.45 12.23 29.52
N ALA A 97 3.46 13.19 28.60
CA ALA A 97 2.24 13.73 28.01
C ALA A 97 1.58 12.74 27.03
N LEU A 98 2.38 11.97 26.28
CA LEU A 98 1.91 10.93 25.37
C LEU A 98 1.18 9.80 26.07
N LYS A 99 1.60 9.45 27.30
CA LYS A 99 0.97 8.40 28.11
C LYS A 99 -0.41 8.78 28.65
N GLU A 100 -0.74 10.07 28.67
CA GLU A 100 -1.99 10.58 29.25
C GLU A 100 -3.14 10.68 28.27
N LEU A 101 -2.88 10.56 26.95
CA LEU A 101 -3.91 10.60 25.93
C LEU A 101 -3.88 9.31 25.09
N PRO A 102 -4.98 8.53 25.04
CA PRO A 102 -5.01 7.30 24.26
C PRO A 102 -4.78 7.51 22.76
N SER A 103 -4.13 6.55 22.10
CA SER A 103 -3.75 6.59 20.68
C SER A 103 -4.95 6.73 19.72
N HIS A 104 -6.09 6.16 20.07
CA HIS A 104 -7.33 6.31 19.29
C HIS A 104 -7.90 7.72 19.39
N VAL A 105 -7.86 8.36 20.58
CA VAL A 105 -8.31 9.75 20.74
C VAL A 105 -7.43 10.70 19.92
N MET A 106 -6.11 10.48 19.91
CA MET A 106 -5.17 11.25 19.09
C MET A 106 -5.49 11.13 17.59
N ARG A 107 -5.80 9.92 17.12
CA ARG A 107 -6.15 9.63 15.71
C ARG A 107 -7.51 10.18 15.32
N ASP A 108 -8.54 9.80 16.05
CA ASP A 108 -9.94 10.08 15.69
C ASP A 108 -10.27 11.58 15.76
N HIS A 109 -9.60 12.31 16.64
CA HIS A 109 -9.82 13.74 16.84
C HIS A 109 -8.70 14.64 16.31
N ASN A 110 -7.64 14.06 15.73
CA ASN A 110 -6.47 14.78 15.23
C ASN A 110 -5.88 15.77 16.26
N VAL A 111 -5.47 15.22 17.40
CA VAL A 111 -4.90 15.94 18.54
C VAL A 111 -3.62 15.27 19.02
N VAL A 112 -2.68 16.04 19.58
CA VAL A 112 -1.43 15.50 20.17
C VAL A 112 -1.14 16.22 21.50
N PRO A 113 -0.87 15.48 22.59
CA PRO A 113 -0.41 16.10 23.83
C PRO A 113 1.03 16.56 23.65
N VAL A 114 1.32 17.82 24.00
CA VAL A 114 2.64 18.44 23.81
C VAL A 114 3.46 18.38 25.09
N ALA A 115 2.83 18.71 26.22
CA ALA A 115 3.43 18.73 27.54
C ALA A 115 2.38 18.41 28.61
N SER A 116 2.79 17.82 29.72
CA SER A 116 1.92 17.56 30.86
C SER A 116 2.67 17.78 32.18
N ASP A 117 1.96 18.31 33.16
CA ASP A 117 2.40 18.44 34.55
C ASP A 117 1.35 17.83 35.50
N GLN A 118 1.45 18.05 36.82
CA GLN A 118 0.51 17.45 37.78
C GLN A 118 -0.91 18.04 37.70
N GLU A 119 -1.07 19.30 37.29
CA GLU A 119 -2.36 20.01 37.32
C GLU A 119 -2.94 20.23 35.91
N SER A 120 -2.10 20.26 34.87
CA SER A 120 -2.47 20.66 33.53
C SER A 120 -1.82 19.82 32.43
N ILE A 121 -2.53 19.72 31.30
CA ILE A 121 -2.04 19.10 30.06
C ILE A 121 -2.19 20.09 28.90
N THR A 122 -1.11 20.29 28.15
CA THR A 122 -1.10 21.10 26.94
C THR A 122 -1.31 20.19 25.74
N VAL A 123 -2.36 20.44 24.96
CA VAL A 123 -2.73 19.61 23.80
C VAL A 123 -2.85 20.48 22.56
N ALA A 124 -2.18 20.05 21.49
CA ALA A 124 -2.27 20.63 20.17
C ALA A 124 -3.47 20.07 19.41
N PHE A 125 -4.35 20.95 18.94
CA PHE A 125 -5.54 20.62 18.16
C PHE A 125 -5.33 20.98 16.69
N GLY A 126 -5.67 20.05 15.79
CA GLY A 126 -5.68 20.31 14.35
C GLY A 126 -6.86 21.19 13.93
N ASP A 127 -7.99 21.03 14.60
CA ASP A 127 -9.17 21.89 14.44
C ASP A 127 -9.55 22.55 15.77
N PRO A 128 -9.19 23.83 15.98
CA PRO A 128 -9.51 24.56 17.23
C PRO A 128 -11.01 24.90 17.37
N LEU A 129 -11.84 24.63 16.35
CA LEU A 129 -13.28 24.82 16.38
C LEU A 129 -14.03 23.52 16.75
N SER A 130 -13.35 22.38 16.80
CA SER A 130 -13.95 21.07 17.10
C SER A 130 -14.26 20.94 18.58
N VAL A 131 -15.53 21.14 18.94
CA VAL A 131 -16.02 20.95 20.32
C VAL A 131 -15.91 19.48 20.74
N ASP A 132 -16.12 18.54 19.81
CA ASP A 132 -16.04 17.11 20.08
C ASP A 132 -14.62 16.68 20.44
N ALA A 133 -13.61 17.20 19.73
CA ALA A 133 -12.20 16.93 20.05
C ALA A 133 -11.83 17.44 21.45
N VAL A 134 -12.27 18.65 21.81
CA VAL A 134 -12.00 19.24 23.13
C VAL A 134 -12.68 18.42 24.23
N ASN A 135 -13.92 17.97 24.03
CA ASN A 135 -14.63 17.15 25.00
C ASN A 135 -14.00 15.76 25.16
N ALA A 136 -13.56 15.12 24.07
CA ALA A 136 -12.88 13.84 24.10
C ALA A 136 -11.57 13.90 24.89
N VAL A 137 -10.76 14.93 24.67
CA VAL A 137 -9.51 15.15 25.42
C VAL A 137 -9.79 15.43 26.90
N ARG A 138 -10.79 16.26 27.22
CA ARG A 138 -11.18 16.53 28.62
C ARG A 138 -11.64 15.28 29.35
N PHE A 139 -12.40 14.42 28.68
CA PHE A 139 -12.86 13.15 29.23
C PHE A 139 -11.68 12.19 29.51
N ALA A 140 -10.69 12.16 28.61
CA ALA A 140 -9.53 11.29 28.73
C ALA A 140 -8.54 11.70 29.84
N CYS A 141 -8.18 12.98 29.93
CA CYS A 141 -7.02 13.39 30.74
C CYS A 141 -7.33 13.84 32.17
N GLN A 142 -8.60 14.10 32.54
CA GLN A 142 -9.04 14.54 33.88
C GLN A 142 -8.22 15.68 34.54
N LYS A 143 -7.48 16.46 33.75
CA LYS A 143 -6.64 17.59 34.16
C LYS A 143 -7.13 18.89 33.54
N ARG A 144 -6.55 20.01 33.97
CA ARG A 144 -6.78 21.31 33.32
C ARG A 144 -6.22 21.28 31.90
N LEU A 145 -7.08 21.47 30.90
CA LEU A 145 -6.67 21.50 29.49
C LEU A 145 -6.16 22.89 29.08
N VAL A 146 -4.94 22.94 28.53
CA VAL A 146 -4.38 24.10 27.84
C VAL A 146 -4.38 23.81 26.34
N GLU A 147 -5.15 24.61 25.59
CA GLU A 147 -5.37 24.39 24.16
C GLU A 147 -4.34 25.17 23.33
N VAL A 148 -3.58 24.48 22.49
CA VAL A 148 -2.73 25.07 21.46
C VAL A 148 -3.14 24.54 20.09
N VAL A 149 -2.72 25.21 19.01
CA VAL A 149 -3.12 24.84 17.64
C VAL A 149 -1.88 24.44 16.85
N ALA A 150 -1.98 23.36 16.09
CA ALA A 150 -0.96 22.96 15.13
C ALA A 150 -1.60 22.57 13.80
N ALA A 151 -0.80 22.50 12.74
CA ALA A 151 -1.33 22.12 11.44
C ALA A 151 -1.84 20.66 11.46
N PRO A 152 -3.07 20.37 10.99
CA PRO A 152 -3.63 19.02 10.94
C PRO A 152 -2.69 17.97 10.36
N SER A 153 -2.00 18.29 9.25
CA SER A 153 -1.02 17.38 8.63
C SER A 153 0.18 17.08 9.52
N GLN A 154 0.65 18.04 10.32
CA GLN A 154 1.75 17.84 11.26
C GLN A 154 1.34 16.91 12.41
N ILE A 155 0.13 17.10 12.94
CA ILE A 155 -0.43 16.23 13.98
C ILE A 155 -0.62 14.82 13.42
N SER A 156 -1.27 14.67 12.27
CA SER A 156 -1.49 13.36 11.65
C SER A 156 -0.17 12.63 11.36
N ARG A 157 0.87 13.34 10.90
CA ARG A 157 2.22 12.77 10.70
C ARG A 157 2.87 12.37 12.02
N PHE A 158 2.75 13.20 13.05
CA PHE A 158 3.28 12.89 14.38
C PHE A 158 2.57 11.69 14.99
N VAL A 159 1.24 11.63 14.90
CA VAL A 159 0.44 10.49 15.39
C VAL A 159 0.82 9.22 14.64
N ALA A 160 0.98 9.27 13.32
CA ALA A 160 1.49 8.15 12.53
C ALA A 160 2.89 7.72 12.99
N ARG A 161 3.83 8.66 13.17
CA ARG A 161 5.19 8.41 13.68
C ARG A 161 5.20 7.82 15.09
N SER A 162 4.35 8.31 15.98
CA SER A 162 4.21 7.83 17.35
C SER A 162 3.54 6.45 17.40
N ALA A 163 2.63 6.16 16.46
CA ALA A 163 2.05 4.83 16.28
C ALA A 163 3.08 3.82 15.74
N SER A 164 4.01 4.23 14.87
CA SER A 164 5.10 3.37 14.37
C SER A 164 6.15 3.02 15.43
N ILE A 165 6.30 3.84 16.48
CA ILE A 165 7.29 3.62 17.55
C ILE A 165 6.63 3.02 18.81
N SER A 166 5.30 3.06 18.91
CA SER A 166 4.57 2.72 20.13
C SER A 166 3.16 2.15 19.90
N GLU A 167 2.93 1.32 18.86
CA GLU A 167 1.88 0.29 18.92
C GLU A 167 2.32 -0.72 19.98
N SER A 168 1.99 -0.38 21.23
CA SER A 168 2.56 -0.99 22.40
C SER A 168 2.30 -2.49 22.38
N LYS A 169 3.36 -3.25 22.70
CA LYS A 169 3.19 -4.62 23.20
C LYS A 169 2.07 -4.66 24.23
N GLU A 170 1.91 -3.60 25.03
CA GLU A 170 0.85 -3.40 26.01
C GLU A 170 -0.57 -3.33 25.40
N GLU A 171 -0.85 -2.59 24.31
CA GLU A 171 -2.20 -2.55 23.70
C GLU A 171 -2.59 -3.93 23.13
N PHE A 172 -1.62 -4.64 22.54
CA PHE A 172 -1.86 -5.99 22.04
C PHE A 172 -1.85 -7.04 23.15
N GLU A 173 -1.06 -6.87 24.20
CA GLU A 173 -1.12 -7.70 25.41
C GLU A 173 -2.45 -7.49 26.13
N VAL A 174 -2.97 -6.27 26.20
CA VAL A 174 -4.33 -5.97 26.68
C VAL A 174 -5.37 -6.59 25.76
N PHE A 175 -5.18 -6.55 24.44
CA PHE A 175 -6.04 -7.26 23.48
C PHE A 175 -5.99 -8.78 23.70
N LEU A 176 -4.81 -9.40 23.85
CA LEU A 176 -4.64 -10.81 24.17
C LEU A 176 -5.26 -11.16 25.53
N GLN A 177 -5.05 -10.34 26.55
CA GLN A 177 -5.70 -10.50 27.86
C GLN A 177 -7.23 -10.42 27.74
N SER A 178 -7.76 -9.51 26.92
CA SER A 178 -9.20 -9.44 26.64
C SER A 178 -9.71 -10.70 25.94
N LEU A 179 -8.93 -11.27 25.00
CA LEU A 179 -9.23 -12.54 24.34
C LEU A 179 -9.23 -13.70 25.32
N SER A 180 -8.22 -13.81 26.20
CA SER A 180 -8.13 -14.84 27.24
C SER A 180 -9.28 -14.74 28.26
N SER A 181 -9.67 -13.52 28.64
CA SER A 181 -10.77 -13.30 29.59
C SER A 181 -12.14 -13.72 29.05
N GLU A 182 -12.38 -13.52 27.75
CA GLU A 182 -13.62 -13.93 27.09
C GLU A 182 -13.67 -15.45 26.84
N ALA A 183 -12.53 -16.04 26.46
CA ALA A 183 -12.38 -17.49 26.33
C ALA A 183 -12.70 -18.21 27.66
N GLY A 184 -12.20 -17.68 28.78
CA GLY A 184 -12.43 -18.25 30.11
C GLY A 184 -13.88 -18.16 30.62
N GLN A 185 -14.70 -17.22 30.13
CA GLN A 185 -16.09 -17.02 30.60
C GLN A 185 -17.14 -17.79 29.80
N SER A 186 -16.81 -18.26 28.58
CA SER A 186 -17.80 -18.83 27.65
C SER A 186 -17.41 -20.18 27.03
N GLY A 187 -16.32 -20.79 27.50
CA GLY A 187 -15.85 -22.09 27.03
C GLY A 187 -15.51 -22.06 25.53
N ASP A 188 -15.82 -23.15 24.83
CA ASP A 188 -15.52 -23.35 23.39
C ASP A 188 -16.08 -22.22 22.48
N LEU A 189 -17.19 -21.58 22.87
CA LEU A 189 -17.76 -20.44 22.14
C LEU A 189 -16.89 -19.17 22.23
N GLY A 190 -16.22 -18.96 23.37
CA GLY A 190 -15.34 -17.81 23.60
C GLY A 190 -14.00 -17.94 22.91
N GLU A 191 -13.42 -19.15 22.91
CA GLU A 191 -12.18 -19.46 22.19
C GLU A 191 -12.32 -19.24 20.68
N ASN A 192 -13.46 -19.64 20.11
CA ASN A 192 -13.78 -19.39 18.71
C ASN A 192 -13.89 -17.90 18.38
N ALA A 193 -14.54 -17.10 19.24
CA ALA A 193 -14.64 -15.65 19.07
C ALA A 193 -13.25 -14.97 19.13
N ALA A 194 -12.38 -15.44 20.01
CA ALA A 194 -11.02 -14.92 20.14
C ALA A 194 -10.18 -15.17 18.88
N ALA A 195 -10.20 -16.40 18.36
CA ALA A 195 -9.49 -16.75 17.12
C ALA A 195 -9.99 -15.95 15.92
N VAL A 196 -11.30 -15.67 15.83
CA VAL A 196 -11.88 -14.82 14.78
C VAL A 196 -11.30 -13.39 14.84
N ARG A 197 -11.27 -12.77 16.02
CA ARG A 197 -10.76 -11.41 16.18
C ARG A 197 -9.25 -11.34 15.89
N LEU A 198 -8.49 -12.32 16.36
CA LEU A 198 -7.07 -12.41 16.11
C LEU A 198 -6.75 -12.54 14.62
N ALA A 199 -7.39 -13.49 13.93
CA ALA A 199 -7.23 -13.67 12.48
C ALA A 199 -7.57 -12.39 11.70
N ASN A 200 -8.69 -11.75 12.04
CA ASN A 200 -9.08 -10.48 11.42
C ASN A 200 -8.03 -9.39 11.67
N LYS A 201 -7.54 -9.21 12.91
CA LYS A 201 -6.52 -8.20 13.23
C LYS A 201 -5.24 -8.41 12.43
N ILE A 202 -4.75 -9.65 12.35
CA ILE A 202 -3.54 -9.99 11.57
C ILE A 202 -3.72 -9.61 10.10
N ILE A 203 -4.85 -9.95 9.49
CA ILE A 203 -5.13 -9.62 8.08
C ILE A 203 -5.23 -8.10 7.89
N LEU A 204 -5.89 -7.38 8.81
CA LEU A 204 -6.05 -5.93 8.74
C LEU A 204 -4.71 -5.20 8.83
N ASP A 205 -3.84 -5.63 9.74
CA ASP A 205 -2.52 -5.04 9.91
C ASP A 205 -1.65 -5.32 8.70
N ALA A 206 -1.65 -6.56 8.18
CA ALA A 206 -0.91 -6.90 6.97
C ALA A 206 -1.32 -6.03 5.76
N VAL A 207 -2.62 -5.74 5.60
CA VAL A 207 -3.13 -4.86 4.54
C VAL A 207 -2.71 -3.41 4.78
N ARG A 208 -2.77 -2.93 6.02
CA ARG A 208 -2.34 -1.58 6.40
C ARG A 208 -0.86 -1.38 6.10
N ASP A 209 -0.04 -2.37 6.42
CA ASP A 209 1.42 -2.38 6.23
C ASP A 209 1.82 -2.74 4.79
N ARG A 210 0.84 -2.91 3.89
CA ARG A 210 1.03 -3.23 2.47
C ARG A 210 1.86 -4.51 2.24
N ALA A 211 1.67 -5.51 3.09
CA ALA A 211 2.30 -6.82 2.94
C ALA A 211 1.76 -7.55 1.69
N SER A 212 2.64 -8.30 1.02
CA SER A 212 2.28 -9.20 -0.08
C SER A 212 1.85 -10.58 0.43
N ASP A 213 2.48 -11.05 1.52
CA ASP A 213 2.24 -12.37 2.09
C ASP A 213 2.24 -12.30 3.62
N ILE A 214 1.35 -13.09 4.24
CA ILE A 214 1.27 -13.33 5.68
C ILE A 214 1.71 -14.77 5.92
N HIS A 215 2.66 -14.96 6.82
CA HIS A 215 3.17 -16.25 7.24
C HIS A 215 2.76 -16.50 8.69
N ILE A 216 2.11 -17.62 8.96
CA ILE A 216 1.70 -18.09 10.29
C ILE A 216 2.40 -19.44 10.51
N GLU A 217 3.39 -19.45 11.40
CA GLU A 217 4.40 -20.51 11.47
C GLU A 217 4.53 -21.05 12.90
N PRO A 218 3.80 -22.14 13.23
CA PRO A 218 3.87 -22.75 14.55
C PRO A 218 5.24 -23.41 14.79
N ASN A 219 5.86 -23.12 15.95
CA ASN A 219 7.21 -23.59 16.26
C ASN A 219 7.22 -24.72 17.31
N GLY A 220 6.51 -25.82 17.06
CA GLY A 220 6.36 -26.90 18.05
C GLY A 220 5.29 -26.61 19.10
N GLU A 221 5.20 -27.45 20.14
CA GLU A 221 4.10 -27.40 21.11
C GLU A 221 4.25 -26.32 22.20
N LYS A 222 5.49 -25.95 22.54
CA LYS A 222 5.79 -25.07 23.68
C LYS A 222 6.21 -23.66 23.31
N ASN A 223 6.57 -23.43 22.04
CA ASN A 223 7.04 -22.13 21.61
C ASN A 223 5.89 -21.34 21.00
N ASP A 224 5.99 -20.03 21.12
CA ASP A 224 5.06 -19.12 20.48
C ASP A 224 5.02 -19.31 18.96
N LEU A 225 3.82 -19.10 18.44
CA LEU A 225 3.54 -19.01 17.02
C LEU A 225 4.19 -17.76 16.45
N SER A 226 5.04 -17.92 15.42
CA SER A 226 5.64 -16.79 14.73
C SER A 226 4.73 -16.31 13.61
N ILE A 227 4.46 -15.01 13.58
CA ILE A 227 3.77 -14.35 12.46
C ILE A 227 4.75 -13.43 11.76
N ARG A 228 4.92 -13.60 10.45
CA ARG A 228 5.79 -12.77 9.61
C ARG A 228 5.01 -12.18 8.45
N PHE A 229 5.33 -10.95 8.08
CA PHE A 229 4.82 -10.32 6.86
C PHE A 229 5.94 -10.23 5.83
N ARG A 230 5.60 -10.43 4.56
CA ARG A 230 6.48 -10.06 3.44
C ARG A 230 6.10 -8.68 2.97
N ILE A 231 6.99 -7.71 3.13
CA ILE A 231 6.80 -6.31 2.70
C ILE A 231 7.95 -5.98 1.76
N ASP A 232 7.63 -5.48 0.56
CA ASP A 232 8.62 -5.15 -0.49
C ASP A 232 9.63 -6.28 -0.79
N GLY A 233 9.16 -7.54 -0.69
CA GLY A 233 9.94 -8.74 -0.96
C GLY A 233 10.71 -9.29 0.24
N GLU A 234 10.83 -8.55 1.35
CA GLU A 234 11.52 -8.97 2.56
C GLU A 234 10.55 -9.53 3.61
N CYS A 235 10.86 -10.70 4.20
CA CYS A 235 10.11 -11.23 5.35
C CYS A 235 10.57 -10.56 6.64
N ARG A 236 9.63 -9.98 7.38
CA ARG A 236 9.86 -9.34 8.69
C ARG A 236 8.96 -9.99 9.73
N GLU A 237 9.50 -10.22 10.94
CA GLU A 237 8.71 -10.70 12.07
C GLU A 237 7.71 -9.61 12.47
N TYR A 238 6.42 -9.90 12.37
CA TYR A 238 5.36 -9.01 12.81
C TYR A 238 5.14 -9.20 14.32
N ARG A 239 4.90 -10.45 14.76
CA ARG A 239 4.72 -10.76 16.19
C ARG A 239 4.80 -12.23 16.51
N ARG A 240 4.96 -12.51 17.81
CA ARG A 240 4.78 -13.83 18.40
C ARG A 240 3.44 -13.90 19.12
N ILE A 241 2.71 -14.99 18.88
CA ILE A 241 1.42 -15.27 19.52
C ILE A 241 1.59 -16.47 20.45
N PRO A 242 1.04 -16.46 21.67
CA PRO A 242 1.10 -17.60 22.58
C PRO A 242 0.66 -18.91 21.93
N ALA A 243 1.36 -20.01 22.26
CA ALA A 243 1.12 -21.33 21.68
C ALA A 243 -0.33 -21.84 21.82
N GLU A 244 -1.07 -21.33 22.82
CA GLU A 244 -2.47 -21.67 23.09
C GLU A 244 -3.43 -21.32 21.94
N TYR A 245 -3.06 -20.38 21.06
CA TYR A 245 -3.87 -19.94 19.91
C TYR A 245 -3.54 -20.69 18.60
N ARG A 246 -2.54 -21.58 18.61
CA ARG A 246 -2.02 -22.25 17.42
C ARG A 246 -3.11 -22.98 16.64
N GLU A 247 -3.85 -23.85 17.31
CA GLU A 247 -4.82 -24.71 16.64
C GLU A 247 -6.04 -23.92 16.18
N GLN A 248 -6.51 -22.99 17.01
CA GLN A 248 -7.68 -22.16 16.76
C GLN A 248 -7.41 -21.18 15.62
N LEU A 249 -6.19 -20.62 15.51
CA LEU A 249 -5.84 -19.73 14.41
C LEU A 249 -5.79 -20.48 13.08
N VAL A 250 -5.12 -21.65 13.03
CA VAL A 250 -5.08 -22.49 11.82
C VAL A 250 -6.48 -22.94 11.41
N ALA A 251 -7.28 -23.44 12.36
CA ALA A 251 -8.65 -23.85 12.12
C ALA A 251 -9.52 -22.68 11.61
N ARG A 252 -9.35 -21.49 12.19
CA ARG A 252 -10.07 -20.28 11.75
C ARG A 252 -9.75 -19.92 10.31
N ILE A 253 -8.47 -19.95 9.92
CA ILE A 253 -8.08 -19.68 8.53
C ILE A 253 -8.65 -20.76 7.59
N LYS A 254 -8.61 -22.05 7.97
CA LYS A 254 -9.25 -23.13 7.19
C LYS A 254 -10.75 -22.92 7.01
N ILE A 255 -11.47 -22.51 8.06
CA ILE A 255 -12.90 -22.18 7.96
C ILE A 255 -13.14 -21.05 6.96
N MET A 256 -12.36 -19.96 7.05
CA MET A 256 -12.48 -18.82 6.15
C MET A 256 -12.22 -19.22 4.69
N ALA A 257 -11.28 -20.14 4.47
CA ALA A 257 -10.89 -20.66 3.16
C ALA A 257 -11.73 -21.85 2.66
N ARG A 258 -12.71 -22.32 3.46
CA ARG A 258 -13.53 -23.52 3.20
C ARG A 258 -12.72 -24.81 3.04
N LEU A 259 -11.65 -24.95 3.79
CA LEU A 259 -10.77 -26.12 3.82
C LEU A 259 -11.24 -27.17 4.85
N ASN A 260 -10.74 -28.39 4.72
CA ASN A 260 -11.04 -29.46 5.67
C ASN A 260 -10.20 -29.28 6.94
N ILE A 261 -10.86 -28.92 8.04
CA ILE A 261 -10.23 -28.69 9.35
C ILE A 261 -9.62 -29.98 9.91
N ALA A 262 -10.29 -31.12 9.69
CA ALA A 262 -9.87 -32.40 10.24
C ALA A 262 -8.64 -32.98 9.53
N GLU A 263 -8.40 -32.61 8.28
CA GLU A 263 -7.20 -33.02 7.56
C GLU A 263 -6.04 -32.06 7.87
N ARG A 264 -4.96 -32.58 8.44
CA ARG A 264 -3.76 -31.84 8.86
C ARG A 264 -2.48 -32.44 8.30
N ARG A 265 -2.56 -33.53 7.52
CA ARG A 265 -1.41 -34.33 7.05
C ARG A 265 -1.08 -34.11 5.58
N MET A 266 -1.92 -33.35 4.88
CA MET A 266 -1.77 -33.07 3.45
C MET A 266 -1.84 -31.54 3.24
N PRO A 267 -1.06 -30.98 2.29
CA PRO A 267 -1.24 -29.60 1.88
C PRO A 267 -2.67 -29.32 1.42
N GLN A 268 -3.17 -28.11 1.70
CA GLN A 268 -4.49 -27.66 1.26
C GLN A 268 -4.43 -26.24 0.70
N ASP A 269 -5.11 -26.00 -0.42
CA ASP A 269 -5.18 -24.71 -1.10
C ASP A 269 -6.60 -24.17 -1.08
N GLY A 270 -6.74 -22.89 -0.77
CA GLY A 270 -8.03 -22.23 -0.67
C GLY A 270 -7.99 -20.74 -1.00
N LYS A 271 -9.16 -20.12 -0.97
CA LYS A 271 -9.33 -18.69 -1.19
C LYS A 271 -10.23 -18.10 -0.11
N ILE A 272 -9.88 -16.92 0.38
CA ILE A 272 -10.69 -16.13 1.31
C ILE A 272 -11.10 -14.85 0.60
N ARG A 273 -12.40 -14.53 0.62
CA ARG A 273 -12.88 -13.18 0.33
C ARG A 273 -13.07 -12.43 1.64
N PHE A 274 -12.18 -11.50 1.91
CA PHE A 274 -12.14 -10.71 3.14
C PHE A 274 -12.68 -9.30 2.86
N LYS A 275 -13.72 -8.88 3.59
CA LYS A 275 -14.32 -7.55 3.45
C LYS A 275 -13.82 -6.63 4.55
N LEU A 276 -13.25 -5.49 4.15
CA LEU A 276 -12.80 -4.42 5.02
C LEU A 276 -13.56 -3.13 4.67
N GLY A 277 -14.67 -2.88 5.38
CA GLY A 277 -15.57 -1.78 5.03
C GLY A 277 -16.15 -1.98 3.62
N GLU A 278 -15.90 -1.03 2.72
CA GLU A 278 -16.28 -1.12 1.30
C GLU A 278 -15.23 -1.83 0.43
N MET A 279 -14.02 -2.07 0.93
CA MET A 279 -12.98 -2.76 0.18
C MET A 279 -13.13 -4.28 0.31
N GLU A 280 -13.02 -4.98 -0.81
CA GLU A 280 -12.97 -6.44 -0.85
C GLU A 280 -11.56 -6.89 -1.23
N ILE A 281 -10.99 -7.77 -0.42
CA ILE A 281 -9.63 -8.28 -0.56
C ILE A 281 -9.72 -9.79 -0.75
N GLU A 282 -9.09 -10.32 -1.79
CA GLU A 282 -8.97 -11.76 -2.00
C GLU A 282 -7.62 -12.23 -1.43
N LEU A 283 -7.65 -13.28 -0.61
CA LEU A 283 -6.45 -13.93 -0.10
C LEU A 283 -6.38 -15.33 -0.68
N ARG A 284 -5.23 -15.74 -1.19
CA ARG A 284 -4.95 -17.16 -1.45
C ARG A 284 -4.32 -17.77 -0.21
N VAL A 285 -4.82 -18.93 0.19
CA VAL A 285 -4.38 -19.62 1.40
C VAL A 285 -3.77 -20.94 1.00
N VAL A 286 -2.59 -21.23 1.55
CA VAL A 286 -2.00 -22.55 1.52
C VAL A 286 -1.74 -22.99 2.95
N THR A 287 -2.17 -24.19 3.32
CA THR A 287 -1.78 -24.83 4.58
C THR A 287 -0.85 -26.00 4.29
N LEU A 288 0.20 -26.15 5.09
CA LEU A 288 1.28 -27.11 4.86
C LEU A 288 1.60 -27.85 6.17
N PRO A 289 1.53 -29.19 6.21
CA PRO A 289 1.98 -29.94 7.37
C PRO A 289 3.49 -29.74 7.58
N THR A 290 3.88 -29.38 8.81
CA THR A 290 5.27 -29.20 9.21
C THR A 290 5.62 -30.11 10.40
N ALA A 291 6.91 -30.21 10.72
CA ALA A 291 7.41 -31.13 11.75
C ALA A 291 6.77 -30.85 13.12
N GLY A 292 6.51 -31.90 13.90
CA GLY A 292 5.91 -31.79 15.23
C GLY A 292 4.39 -31.56 15.22
N GLU A 293 3.68 -32.19 14.29
CA GLU A 293 2.22 -32.09 14.11
C GLU A 293 1.73 -30.65 13.92
N ASN A 294 2.60 -29.78 13.41
CA ASN A 294 2.29 -28.40 13.11
C ASN A 294 1.72 -28.27 11.70
N GLU A 295 1.10 -27.12 11.46
CA GLU A 295 0.59 -26.77 10.15
C GLU A 295 0.84 -25.29 9.91
N ASP A 296 1.75 -25.02 8.98
CA ASP A 296 2.08 -23.67 8.55
C ASP A 296 0.97 -23.15 7.64
N VAL A 297 0.66 -21.87 7.76
CA VAL A 297 -0.33 -21.21 6.92
C VAL A 297 0.28 -20.01 6.25
N VAL A 298 0.18 -19.96 4.93
CA VAL A 298 0.62 -18.84 4.11
C VAL A 298 -0.60 -18.21 3.45
N LEU A 299 -0.80 -16.92 3.67
CA LEU A 299 -1.84 -16.14 3.01
C LEU A 299 -1.18 -15.13 2.07
N ARG A 300 -1.39 -15.27 0.77
CA ARG A 300 -1.01 -14.25 -0.21
C ARG A 300 -2.14 -13.25 -0.37
N ILE A 301 -1.85 -11.98 -0.10
CA ILE A 301 -2.79 -10.88 -0.31
C ILE A 301 -2.80 -10.56 -1.80
N LEU A 302 -3.92 -10.83 -2.47
CA LEU A 302 -4.12 -10.39 -3.84
C LEU A 302 -4.59 -8.94 -3.80
N ALA A 303 -3.82 -8.06 -4.46
CA ALA A 303 -4.25 -6.68 -4.63
C ALA A 303 -5.53 -6.66 -5.47
N GLY A 304 -6.67 -6.34 -4.83
CA GLY A 304 -7.96 -6.15 -5.51
C GLY A 304 -8.02 -4.90 -6.39
N SER A 305 -6.90 -4.21 -6.59
CA SER A 305 -6.83 -3.09 -7.52
C SER A 305 -6.81 -3.63 -8.95
N GLY A 306 -7.86 -3.32 -9.72
CA GLY A 306 -7.87 -3.56 -11.16
C GLY A 306 -6.62 -2.99 -11.85
N ALA A 307 -6.43 -3.34 -13.11
CA ALA A 307 -5.17 -3.06 -13.82
C ALA A 307 -4.73 -1.59 -13.72
N GLN A 308 -3.45 -1.42 -13.38
CA GLN A 308 -2.83 -0.11 -13.31
C GLN A 308 -2.84 0.53 -14.71
N PRO A 309 -3.26 1.82 -14.84
CA PRO A 309 -3.20 2.49 -16.13
C PRO A 309 -1.76 2.53 -16.65
N LEU A 310 -1.58 2.26 -17.95
CA LEU A 310 -0.26 2.19 -18.58
C LEU A 310 0.59 3.45 -18.33
N GLY A 311 -0.03 4.64 -18.31
CA GLY A 311 0.66 5.91 -18.01
C GLY A 311 1.15 6.06 -16.56
N LYS A 312 0.68 5.23 -15.64
CA LYS A 312 1.12 5.21 -14.23
C LYS A 312 2.20 4.16 -13.96
N MET A 313 2.64 3.41 -14.96
CA MET A 313 3.65 2.33 -14.81
C MET A 313 5.09 2.85 -14.60
N ASN A 314 5.30 4.17 -14.56
CA ASN A 314 6.60 4.81 -14.38
C ASN A 314 7.63 4.41 -15.45
N LEU A 315 7.14 4.24 -16.68
CA LEU A 315 7.95 4.00 -17.86
C LEU A 315 8.52 5.33 -18.35
N SER A 316 9.71 5.28 -18.97
CA SER A 316 10.22 6.46 -19.67
C SER A 316 9.27 6.85 -20.82
N PRO A 317 9.24 8.13 -21.23
CA PRO A 317 8.37 8.56 -22.32
C PRO A 317 8.61 7.78 -23.63
N ASP A 318 9.86 7.41 -23.91
CA ASP A 318 10.20 6.59 -25.08
C ASP A 318 9.62 5.18 -24.98
N TYR A 319 9.83 4.48 -23.86
CA TYR A 319 9.27 3.14 -23.66
C TYR A 319 7.74 3.16 -23.66
N LEU A 320 7.13 4.17 -23.03
CA LEU A 320 5.68 4.31 -23.04
C LEU A 320 5.12 4.46 -24.45
N ARG A 321 5.76 5.28 -25.30
CA ARG A 321 5.38 5.42 -26.72
C ARG A 321 5.55 4.12 -27.49
N SER A 322 6.68 3.44 -27.31
CA SER A 322 6.92 2.15 -27.98
C SER A 322 5.86 1.12 -27.59
N ILE A 323 5.51 1.00 -26.30
CA ILE A 323 4.45 0.09 -25.85
C ILE A 323 3.08 0.51 -26.39
N GLN A 324 2.78 1.81 -26.44
CA GLN A 324 1.54 2.31 -27.03
C GLN A 324 1.41 1.94 -28.51
N ASN A 325 2.51 1.93 -29.26
CA ASN A 325 2.52 1.47 -30.65
C ASN A 325 2.31 -0.05 -30.73
N LEU A 326 2.94 -0.83 -29.84
CA LEU A 326 2.80 -2.30 -29.81
C LEU A 326 1.35 -2.73 -29.52
N VAL A 327 0.66 -2.08 -28.58
CA VAL A 327 -0.75 -2.41 -28.27
C VAL A 327 -1.72 -1.96 -29.37
N ALA A 328 -1.30 -1.06 -30.26
CA ALA A 328 -2.08 -0.63 -31.41
C ALA A 328 -1.89 -1.54 -32.64
N SER A 329 -0.92 -2.45 -32.61
CA SER A 329 -0.68 -3.41 -33.69
C SER A 329 -1.92 -4.28 -33.93
N PRO A 330 -2.25 -4.58 -35.20
CA PRO A 330 -3.40 -5.42 -35.52
C PRO A 330 -3.20 -6.88 -35.09
N TYR A 331 -1.98 -7.40 -35.22
CA TYR A 331 -1.62 -8.76 -34.88
C TYR A 331 -0.14 -8.87 -34.54
N GLY A 332 0.27 -10.01 -34.00
CA GLY A 332 1.64 -10.33 -33.65
C GLY A 332 1.82 -10.65 -32.16
N MET A 333 3.01 -11.10 -31.79
CA MET A 333 3.33 -11.61 -30.46
C MET A 333 4.19 -10.64 -29.67
N VAL A 334 3.77 -10.30 -28.46
CA VAL A 334 4.56 -9.53 -27.49
C VAL A 334 4.83 -10.38 -26.26
N LEU A 335 6.11 -10.53 -25.92
CA LEU A 335 6.56 -11.36 -24.82
C LEU A 335 7.10 -10.50 -23.68
N ALA A 336 6.51 -10.62 -22.49
CA ALA A 336 7.09 -10.04 -21.27
C ALA A 336 7.96 -11.08 -20.57
N VAL A 337 9.22 -10.73 -20.31
CA VAL A 337 10.21 -11.66 -19.74
C VAL A 337 10.91 -11.08 -18.52
N GLY A 338 11.47 -11.96 -17.71
CA GLY A 338 12.14 -11.62 -16.46
C GLY A 338 11.88 -12.66 -15.37
N PRO A 339 12.57 -12.56 -14.23
CA PRO A 339 12.39 -13.49 -13.11
C PRO A 339 11.01 -13.35 -12.45
N THR A 340 10.70 -14.26 -11.51
CA THR A 340 9.51 -14.14 -10.66
C THR A 340 9.52 -12.81 -9.91
N GLY A 341 8.35 -12.17 -9.81
CA GLY A 341 8.21 -10.88 -9.11
C GLY A 341 8.75 -9.67 -9.90
N SER A 342 9.11 -9.82 -11.18
CA SER A 342 9.57 -8.69 -11.99
C SER A 342 8.45 -7.79 -12.53
N GLY A 343 7.18 -8.08 -12.21
CA GLY A 343 6.02 -7.28 -12.62
C GLY A 343 5.49 -7.56 -14.04
N LYS A 344 5.83 -8.71 -14.64
CA LYS A 344 5.38 -9.10 -16.00
C LYS A 344 3.85 -9.05 -16.14
N THR A 345 3.15 -9.73 -15.23
CA THR A 345 1.68 -9.80 -15.20
C THR A 345 1.07 -8.40 -15.10
N THR A 346 1.60 -7.55 -14.22
CA THR A 346 1.16 -6.16 -14.07
C THR A 346 1.29 -5.37 -15.38
N THR A 347 2.42 -5.48 -16.06
CA THR A 347 2.66 -4.80 -17.35
C THR A 347 1.72 -5.33 -18.44
N LEU A 348 1.57 -6.65 -18.56
CA LEU A 348 0.64 -7.23 -19.53
C LEU A 348 -0.80 -6.77 -19.27
N HIS A 349 -1.27 -6.75 -18.01
CA HIS A 349 -2.60 -6.26 -17.70
C HIS A 349 -2.76 -4.76 -17.95
N ALA A 350 -1.73 -3.94 -17.74
CA ALA A 350 -1.76 -2.53 -18.11
C ALA A 350 -1.90 -2.34 -19.63
N MET A 351 -1.26 -3.19 -20.43
CA MET A 351 -1.40 -3.24 -21.89
C MET A 351 -2.79 -3.74 -22.30
N LEU A 352 -3.30 -4.80 -21.66
CA LEU A 352 -4.66 -5.31 -21.89
C LEU A 352 -5.72 -4.25 -21.59
N GLY A 353 -5.56 -3.49 -20.50
CA GLY A 353 -6.47 -2.39 -20.17
C GLY A 353 -6.50 -1.28 -21.22
N LYS A 354 -5.42 -1.12 -22.01
CA LYS A 354 -5.36 -0.16 -23.12
C LYS A 354 -6.06 -0.66 -24.39
N VAL A 355 -6.08 -1.97 -24.64
CA VAL A 355 -6.78 -2.57 -25.79
C VAL A 355 -8.21 -2.99 -25.48
N ASN A 356 -8.59 -3.01 -24.21
CA ASN A 356 -9.93 -3.34 -23.73
C ASN A 356 -10.94 -2.29 -24.19
N ALA A 357 -11.54 -2.54 -25.34
CA ALA A 357 -12.55 -1.72 -25.98
C ALA A 357 -13.78 -2.59 -26.29
N VAL A 358 -14.95 -1.99 -26.40
CA VAL A 358 -16.21 -2.73 -26.62
C VAL A 358 -16.18 -3.51 -27.94
N GLU A 359 -15.46 -2.99 -28.92
CA GLU A 359 -15.29 -3.54 -30.26
C GLU A 359 -14.27 -4.67 -30.33
N LYS A 360 -13.50 -4.93 -29.26
CA LYS A 360 -12.46 -5.96 -29.22
C LYS A 360 -12.79 -7.08 -28.24
N LYS A 361 -12.69 -8.32 -28.70
CA LYS A 361 -12.82 -9.53 -27.89
C LYS A 361 -11.46 -9.95 -27.33
N VAL A 362 -11.27 -9.70 -26.03
CA VAL A 362 -10.04 -10.06 -25.32
C VAL A 362 -10.26 -11.32 -24.48
N TRP A 363 -9.50 -12.37 -24.79
CA TRP A 363 -9.49 -13.64 -24.04
C TRP A 363 -8.15 -13.82 -23.32
N THR A 364 -8.20 -14.23 -22.05
CA THR A 364 -6.99 -14.54 -21.27
C THR A 364 -7.09 -15.92 -20.64
N VAL A 365 -5.98 -16.63 -20.56
CA VAL A 365 -5.83 -17.85 -19.74
C VAL A 365 -4.66 -17.65 -18.77
N GLU A 366 -4.92 -17.77 -17.47
CA GLU A 366 -3.97 -17.43 -16.42
C GLU A 366 -3.92 -18.53 -15.34
N ASP A 367 -2.78 -18.69 -14.68
CA ASP A 367 -2.61 -19.64 -13.57
C ASP A 367 -2.02 -18.97 -12.33
N PRO A 368 -2.84 -18.40 -11.44
CA PRO A 368 -4.28 -18.14 -11.56
C PRO A 368 -4.56 -16.67 -11.92
N VAL A 369 -5.80 -16.30 -12.23
CA VAL A 369 -6.15 -14.89 -12.52
C VAL A 369 -5.82 -14.01 -11.32
N GLU A 370 -4.90 -13.07 -11.49
CA GLU A 370 -4.41 -12.18 -10.42
C GLU A 370 -5.06 -10.80 -10.46
N ILE A 371 -5.25 -10.25 -11.66
CA ILE A 371 -5.81 -8.91 -11.89
C ILE A 371 -7.08 -9.05 -12.71
N THR A 372 -8.22 -8.73 -12.10
CA THR A 372 -9.50 -8.73 -12.83
C THR A 372 -9.72 -7.40 -13.54
N GLN A 373 -10.23 -7.47 -14.78
CA GLN A 373 -10.59 -6.30 -15.55
C GLN A 373 -11.97 -6.48 -16.19
N PRO A 374 -12.94 -5.59 -15.90
CA PRO A 374 -14.23 -5.60 -16.58
C PRO A 374 -14.05 -5.53 -18.10
N GLY A 375 -14.77 -6.37 -18.84
CA GLY A 375 -14.71 -6.45 -20.31
C GLY A 375 -13.90 -7.63 -20.85
N LEU A 376 -12.87 -8.06 -20.11
CA LEU A 376 -12.03 -9.21 -20.50
C LEU A 376 -12.77 -10.53 -20.25
N ARG A 377 -12.40 -11.57 -21.01
CA ARG A 377 -12.83 -12.95 -20.80
C ARG A 377 -11.68 -13.75 -20.21
N GLN A 378 -11.58 -13.71 -18.89
CA GLN A 378 -10.46 -14.30 -18.16
C GLN A 378 -10.80 -15.72 -17.71
N MET A 379 -10.02 -16.69 -18.18
CA MET A 379 -10.08 -18.08 -17.77
C MET A 379 -8.93 -18.39 -16.81
N GLN A 380 -9.23 -19.16 -15.78
CA GLN A 380 -8.22 -19.70 -14.89
C GLN A 380 -7.90 -21.15 -15.28
N VAL A 381 -6.63 -21.50 -15.36
CA VAL A 381 -6.18 -22.89 -15.51
C VAL A 381 -6.78 -23.74 -14.37
N ASN A 382 -7.26 -24.93 -14.72
CA ASN A 382 -7.81 -25.89 -13.79
C ASN A 382 -7.38 -27.32 -14.18
N PRO A 383 -6.24 -27.80 -13.64
CA PRO A 383 -5.70 -29.11 -13.98
C PRO A 383 -6.64 -30.28 -13.60
N GLN A 384 -7.48 -30.11 -12.56
CA GLN A 384 -8.37 -31.17 -12.07
C GLN A 384 -9.42 -31.59 -13.11
N ILE A 385 -9.78 -30.68 -14.02
CA ILE A 385 -10.72 -30.93 -15.13
C ILE A 385 -10.02 -30.96 -16.50
N GLY A 386 -8.68 -30.96 -16.53
CA GLY A 386 -7.90 -30.95 -17.78
C GLY A 386 -7.88 -29.60 -18.52
N LEU A 387 -8.27 -28.50 -17.87
CA LEU A 387 -8.17 -27.16 -18.45
C LEU A 387 -6.74 -26.61 -18.25
N SER A 388 -5.92 -26.68 -19.30
CA SER A 388 -4.53 -26.21 -19.35
C SER A 388 -4.39 -24.98 -20.26
N PHE A 389 -3.21 -24.36 -20.30
CA PHE A 389 -2.90 -23.28 -21.24
C PHE A 389 -3.16 -23.69 -22.70
N ALA A 390 -2.64 -24.84 -23.12
CA ALA A 390 -2.83 -25.34 -24.48
C ALA A 390 -4.30 -25.69 -24.80
N SER A 391 -5.06 -26.28 -23.87
CA SER A 391 -6.47 -26.59 -24.13
C SER A 391 -7.35 -25.33 -24.17
N ALA A 392 -7.03 -24.31 -23.38
CA ALA A 392 -7.65 -22.99 -23.47
C ALA A 392 -7.33 -22.30 -24.80
N MET A 393 -6.06 -22.31 -25.24
CA MET A 393 -5.64 -21.76 -26.53
C MET A 393 -6.40 -22.37 -27.71
N ARG A 394 -6.63 -23.69 -27.71
CA ARG A 394 -7.43 -24.38 -28.75
C ARG A 394 -8.88 -23.91 -28.79
N SER A 395 -9.39 -23.48 -27.65
CA SER A 395 -10.74 -22.97 -27.52
C SER A 395 -10.81 -21.52 -27.97
N PHE A 396 -9.81 -20.70 -27.62
CA PHE A 396 -9.72 -19.29 -28.02
C PHE A 396 -9.73 -19.11 -29.53
N LEU A 397 -8.96 -19.90 -30.28
CA LEU A 397 -8.93 -19.83 -31.75
C LEU A 397 -10.28 -20.10 -32.43
N ARG A 398 -11.28 -20.64 -31.70
CA ARG A 398 -12.65 -20.87 -32.18
C ARG A 398 -13.68 -19.95 -31.53
N ALA A 399 -13.24 -19.05 -30.66
CA ALA A 399 -14.06 -18.16 -29.85
C ALA A 399 -14.04 -16.70 -30.33
N ASP A 400 -13.65 -16.48 -31.59
CA ASP A 400 -13.58 -15.17 -32.25
C ASP A 400 -12.80 -14.12 -31.43
N PRO A 401 -11.51 -14.38 -31.12
CA PRO A 401 -10.70 -13.43 -30.35
C PRO A 401 -10.12 -12.36 -31.27
N ASP A 402 -9.96 -11.13 -30.77
CA ASP A 402 -9.09 -10.11 -31.38
C ASP A 402 -7.72 -10.10 -30.69
N VAL A 403 -7.73 -10.30 -29.37
CA VAL A 403 -6.55 -10.28 -28.52
C VAL A 403 -6.56 -11.50 -27.61
N ILE A 404 -5.43 -12.18 -27.55
CA ILE A 404 -5.23 -13.35 -26.69
C ILE A 404 -4.10 -13.04 -25.70
N MET A 405 -4.30 -13.36 -24.43
CA MET A 405 -3.23 -13.40 -23.45
C MET A 405 -3.09 -14.79 -22.84
N VAL A 406 -1.88 -15.31 -22.85
CA VAL A 406 -1.52 -16.54 -22.17
C VAL A 406 -0.62 -16.18 -21.01
N GLY A 407 -0.94 -16.65 -19.80
CA GLY A 407 -0.20 -16.32 -18.59
C GLY A 407 1.29 -16.61 -18.72
N GLU A 408 1.62 -17.75 -19.34
CA GLU A 408 2.99 -18.13 -19.66
C GLU A 408 3.03 -19.23 -20.73
N MET A 409 4.14 -19.30 -21.47
CA MET A 409 4.45 -20.42 -22.36
C MET A 409 5.47 -21.34 -21.66
N ARG A 410 5.00 -22.48 -21.14
CA ARG A 410 5.89 -23.46 -20.49
C ARG A 410 6.35 -24.56 -21.43
N ASP A 411 5.49 -24.93 -22.36
CA ASP A 411 5.64 -26.09 -23.25
C ASP A 411 5.60 -25.69 -24.73
N GLU A 412 6.16 -26.57 -25.56
CA GLU A 412 6.24 -26.45 -27.02
C GLU A 412 4.86 -26.23 -27.65
N GLU A 413 3.84 -26.97 -27.19
CA GLU A 413 2.49 -26.91 -27.73
C GLU A 413 1.88 -25.51 -27.54
N THR A 414 1.94 -24.96 -26.33
CA THR A 414 1.43 -23.62 -26.04
C THR A 414 2.19 -22.54 -26.83
N ALA A 415 3.51 -22.68 -26.98
CA ALA A 415 4.31 -21.76 -27.78
C ALA A 415 3.96 -21.82 -29.28
N HIS A 416 3.82 -23.01 -29.84
CA HIS A 416 3.41 -23.22 -31.23
C HIS A 416 2.08 -22.52 -31.51
N MET A 417 1.10 -22.73 -30.63
CA MET A 417 -0.22 -22.12 -30.76
C MET A 417 -0.20 -20.60 -30.65
N ALA A 418 0.65 -20.03 -29.79
CA ALA A 418 0.80 -18.59 -29.67
C ALA A 418 1.39 -17.96 -30.94
N VAL A 419 2.38 -18.62 -31.54
CA VAL A 419 2.98 -18.22 -32.83
C VAL A 419 1.94 -18.31 -33.95
N GLU A 420 1.23 -19.43 -34.06
CA GLU A 420 0.18 -19.64 -35.07
C GLU A 420 -0.96 -18.63 -34.94
N ALA A 421 -1.43 -18.37 -33.71
CA ALA A 421 -2.43 -17.34 -33.43
C ALA A 421 -1.97 -15.96 -33.93
N SER A 422 -0.70 -15.63 -33.68
CA SER A 422 -0.12 -14.35 -34.10
C SER A 422 -0.06 -14.22 -35.62
N LEU A 423 0.37 -15.29 -36.32
CA LEU A 423 0.45 -15.32 -37.79
C LEU A 423 -0.93 -15.32 -38.46
N THR A 424 -1.96 -15.78 -37.76
CA THR A 424 -3.36 -15.81 -38.25
C THR A 424 -4.13 -14.52 -37.93
N GLY A 425 -3.44 -13.45 -37.53
CA GLY A 425 -4.04 -12.12 -37.40
C GLY A 425 -4.49 -11.73 -36.00
N HIS A 426 -4.04 -12.44 -34.95
CA HIS A 426 -4.35 -12.11 -33.57
C HIS A 426 -3.20 -11.36 -32.90
N LEU A 427 -3.52 -10.43 -31.99
CA LEU A 427 -2.52 -9.85 -31.09
C LEU A 427 -2.37 -10.75 -29.86
N VAL A 428 -1.18 -11.30 -29.66
CA VAL A 428 -0.90 -12.27 -28.60
C VAL A 428 0.06 -11.69 -27.57
N PHE A 429 -0.34 -11.75 -26.30
CA PHE A 429 0.49 -11.40 -25.15
C PHE A 429 0.86 -12.67 -24.39
N SER A 430 2.13 -12.83 -24.02
CA SER A 430 2.53 -13.93 -23.15
C SER A 430 3.75 -13.63 -22.31
N THR A 431 4.08 -14.52 -21.38
CA THR A 431 5.32 -14.45 -20.60
C THR A 431 6.23 -15.65 -20.82
N LEU A 432 7.53 -15.41 -20.66
CA LEU A 432 8.58 -16.42 -20.55
C LEU A 432 9.50 -16.10 -19.39
N HIS A 433 10.06 -17.14 -18.76
CA HIS A 433 11.02 -17.01 -17.67
C HIS A 433 12.46 -17.02 -18.21
N THR A 434 12.84 -15.95 -18.89
CA THR A 434 14.23 -15.66 -19.31
C THR A 434 14.75 -14.42 -18.59
N ASN A 435 16.07 -14.29 -18.47
CA ASN A 435 16.68 -13.19 -17.71
C ASN A 435 16.85 -11.91 -18.53
N ASN A 436 16.86 -12.02 -19.86
CA ASN A 436 17.01 -10.92 -20.79
C ASN A 436 16.28 -11.18 -22.12
N ALA A 437 16.16 -10.14 -22.95
CA ALA A 437 15.43 -10.24 -24.21
C ALA A 437 16.09 -11.21 -25.22
N PRO A 438 17.40 -11.15 -25.53
CA PRO A 438 18.02 -12.07 -26.49
C PRO A 438 17.91 -13.56 -26.12
N GLU A 439 18.06 -13.92 -24.84
CA GLU A 439 17.93 -15.30 -24.33
C GLU A 439 16.54 -15.89 -24.62
N THR A 440 15.52 -15.04 -24.77
CA THR A 440 14.16 -15.45 -25.16
C THR A 440 14.12 -16.09 -26.55
N VAL A 441 14.94 -15.62 -27.48
CA VAL A 441 15.05 -16.19 -28.82
C VAL A 441 15.63 -17.61 -28.73
N THR A 442 16.72 -17.78 -27.98
CA THR A 442 17.30 -19.10 -27.72
C THR A 442 16.30 -20.03 -27.04
N ARG A 443 15.56 -19.52 -26.05
CA ARG A 443 14.54 -20.31 -25.34
C ARG A 443 13.43 -20.80 -26.26
N LEU A 444 12.97 -19.98 -27.20
CA LEU A 444 11.96 -20.40 -28.19
C LEU A 444 12.50 -21.54 -29.07
N ILE A 445 13.75 -21.44 -29.53
CA ILE A 445 14.42 -22.49 -30.31
C ILE A 445 14.55 -23.78 -29.49
N ASP A 446 14.97 -23.68 -28.23
CA ASP A 446 15.10 -24.83 -27.31
C ASP A 446 13.76 -25.51 -27.03
N MET A 447 12.65 -24.76 -27.10
CA MET A 447 11.28 -25.27 -26.99
C MET A 447 10.77 -25.88 -28.29
N GLY A 448 11.60 -26.01 -29.34
CA GLY A 448 11.22 -26.62 -30.61
C GLY A 448 10.61 -25.65 -31.63
N MET A 449 10.62 -24.34 -31.38
CA MET A 449 10.06 -23.38 -32.33
C MET A 449 11.00 -23.18 -33.53
N GLU A 450 10.44 -23.28 -34.73
CA GLU A 450 11.18 -22.99 -35.96
C GLU A 450 11.53 -21.49 -36.04
N PRO A 451 12.82 -21.12 -36.25
CA PRO A 451 13.26 -19.73 -36.28
C PRO A 451 12.47 -18.83 -37.22
N PHE A 452 12.12 -19.35 -38.40
CA PHE A 452 11.36 -18.61 -39.39
C PHE A 452 9.96 -18.23 -38.87
N SER A 453 9.25 -19.21 -38.32
CA SER A 453 7.87 -19.07 -37.86
C SER A 453 7.70 -18.02 -36.77
N PHE A 454 8.55 -18.02 -35.74
CA PHE A 454 8.42 -17.02 -34.69
C PHE A 454 9.05 -15.67 -35.06
N SER A 455 9.98 -15.61 -36.01
CA SER A 455 10.58 -14.34 -36.46
C SER A 455 9.56 -13.41 -37.12
N ASP A 456 8.61 -13.96 -37.88
CA ASP A 456 7.52 -13.20 -38.49
C ASP A 456 6.40 -12.86 -37.49
N ALA A 457 6.21 -13.70 -36.48
CA ALA A 457 5.18 -13.49 -35.45
C ALA A 457 5.58 -12.46 -34.38
N LEU A 458 6.87 -12.38 -34.04
CA LEU A 458 7.34 -11.66 -32.85
C LEU A 458 7.49 -10.14 -33.09
N LEU A 459 6.66 -9.35 -32.40
CA LEU A 459 6.73 -7.88 -32.44
C LEU A 459 7.76 -7.32 -31.46
N ALA A 460 7.80 -7.85 -30.24
CA ALA A 460 8.66 -7.33 -29.18
C ALA A 460 8.89 -8.32 -28.04
N ILE A 461 10.06 -8.18 -27.41
CA ILE A 461 10.40 -8.84 -26.14
C ILE A 461 10.68 -7.76 -25.10
N LEU A 462 9.84 -7.68 -24.08
CA LEU A 462 9.92 -6.74 -22.97
C LEU A 462 10.62 -7.41 -21.79
N ALA A 463 11.94 -7.20 -21.66
CA ALA A 463 12.69 -7.66 -20.50
C ALA A 463 12.52 -6.69 -19.32
N GLN A 464 11.98 -7.19 -18.20
CA GLN A 464 11.58 -6.35 -17.07
C GLN A 464 12.22 -6.80 -15.75
N ARG A 465 12.55 -5.80 -14.92
CA ARG A 465 12.90 -5.93 -13.50
C ARG A 465 12.22 -4.83 -12.70
N LEU A 466 11.93 -5.08 -11.43
CA LEU A 466 11.50 -4.05 -10.49
C LEU A 466 12.70 -3.61 -9.65
N ALA A 467 12.85 -2.30 -9.52
CA ALA A 467 13.79 -1.70 -8.58
C ALA A 467 12.99 -0.97 -7.51
N ARG A 468 13.47 -1.04 -6.26
CA ARG A 468 12.92 -0.24 -5.16
C ARG A 468 13.11 1.25 -5.47
N ARG A 469 12.12 2.06 -5.11
CA ARG A 469 12.21 3.52 -5.24
C ARG A 469 12.76 4.08 -3.94
N LEU A 470 13.67 5.04 -4.05
CA LEU A 470 14.12 5.81 -2.90
C LEU A 470 12.96 6.60 -2.31
N CYS A 471 12.95 6.73 -0.99
CA CYS A 471 11.98 7.55 -0.28
C CYS A 471 12.19 9.02 -0.66
N ASP A 472 11.12 9.66 -1.16
CA ASP A 472 11.16 11.08 -1.53
C ASP A 472 11.40 12.02 -0.35
N GLN A 473 11.23 11.53 0.89
CA GLN A 473 11.40 12.32 2.12
C GLN A 473 12.82 12.29 2.68
N CYS A 474 13.60 11.23 2.43
CA CYS A 474 14.92 11.06 3.05
C CYS A 474 16.06 10.73 2.11
N LYS A 475 15.80 10.53 0.80
CA LYS A 475 16.89 10.34 -0.17
C LYS A 475 17.88 11.51 -0.11
N GLU A 476 19.16 11.18 -0.10
CA GLU A 476 20.25 12.15 -0.04
C GLU A 476 20.95 12.21 -1.38
N GLU A 477 21.15 13.43 -1.89
CA GLU A 477 21.94 13.69 -3.09
C GLU A 477 23.43 13.63 -2.74
N TYR A 478 24.21 12.92 -3.57
CA TYR A 478 25.67 12.88 -3.46
C TYR A 478 26.33 12.94 -4.84
N GLU A 479 27.59 13.37 -4.88
CA GLU A 479 28.40 13.33 -6.09
C GLU A 479 28.92 11.92 -6.32
N ALA A 480 28.70 11.39 -7.54
CA ALA A 480 29.17 10.07 -7.92
C ALA A 480 30.70 9.99 -7.82
N THR A 481 31.18 8.89 -7.27
CA THR A 481 32.59 8.55 -7.26
C THR A 481 33.10 8.29 -8.69
N ASP A 482 34.41 8.40 -8.90
CA ASP A 482 35.03 8.08 -10.20
C ASP A 482 34.73 6.63 -10.65
N SER A 483 34.59 5.71 -9.70
CA SER A 483 34.21 4.32 -9.95
C SER A 483 32.78 4.21 -10.47
N GLU A 484 31.80 4.81 -9.78
CA GLU A 484 30.39 4.82 -10.22
C GLU A 484 30.25 5.51 -11.58
N ARG A 485 30.94 6.64 -11.77
CA ARG A 485 30.95 7.34 -13.06
C ARG A 485 31.47 6.44 -14.18
N SER A 486 32.58 5.74 -13.95
CA SER A 486 33.17 4.82 -14.93
C SER A 486 32.23 3.65 -15.24
N GLU A 487 31.54 3.12 -14.22
CA GLU A 487 30.54 2.06 -14.39
C GLU A 487 29.36 2.53 -15.24
N PHE A 488 28.76 3.68 -14.90
CA PHE A 488 27.66 4.25 -15.69
C PHE A 488 28.09 4.63 -17.11
N ALA A 489 29.34 5.10 -17.30
CA ALA A 489 29.91 5.36 -18.62
C ALA A 489 30.01 4.06 -19.44
N GLY A 490 30.35 2.94 -18.80
CA GLY A 490 30.35 1.62 -19.43
C GLY A 490 28.97 1.17 -19.93
N TYR A 491 27.90 1.50 -19.19
CA TYR A 491 26.53 1.12 -19.55
C TYR A 491 25.85 2.08 -20.54
N LEU A 492 25.95 3.39 -20.30
CA LEU A 492 25.22 4.42 -21.04
C LEU A 492 26.05 5.04 -22.16
N GLY A 493 27.38 4.91 -22.09
CA GLY A 493 28.32 5.67 -22.90
C GLY A 493 28.56 7.08 -22.37
N GLU A 494 29.77 7.61 -22.62
CA GLU A 494 30.20 8.93 -22.15
C GLU A 494 29.29 10.07 -22.61
N THR A 495 28.77 10.00 -23.84
CA THR A 495 27.89 11.02 -24.40
C THR A 495 26.57 11.13 -23.64
N ALA A 496 25.97 9.99 -23.28
CA ALA A 496 24.72 9.97 -22.55
C ALA A 496 24.94 10.41 -21.09
N LEU A 497 26.04 9.96 -20.49
CA LEU A 497 26.41 10.36 -19.13
C LEU A 497 26.66 11.87 -19.01
N SER A 498 27.34 12.45 -19.99
CA SER A 498 27.59 13.90 -20.04
C SER A 498 26.30 14.70 -20.15
N ARG A 499 25.29 14.20 -20.87
CA ARG A 499 23.96 14.85 -20.92
C ARG A 499 23.24 14.80 -19.57
N LEU A 500 23.40 13.72 -18.82
CA LEU A 500 22.79 13.56 -17.49
C LEU A 500 23.49 14.42 -16.43
N ALA A 501 24.82 14.52 -16.48
CA ALA A 501 25.60 15.35 -15.56
C ALA A 501 25.52 16.85 -15.90
N GLY A 502 25.21 17.20 -17.16
CA GLY A 502 25.19 18.57 -17.62
C GLY A 502 26.60 19.18 -17.58
N THR A 503 26.75 20.34 -16.95
CA THR A 503 28.05 21.02 -16.78
C THR A 503 28.74 20.69 -15.45
N GLY A 504 28.14 19.86 -14.59
CA GLY A 504 28.61 19.57 -13.24
C GLY A 504 29.04 18.11 -13.04
N PRO A 505 29.41 17.73 -11.80
CA PRO A 505 29.62 16.33 -11.45
C PRO A 505 28.31 15.54 -11.58
N LEU A 506 28.42 14.25 -11.87
CA LEU A 506 27.25 13.36 -11.92
C LEU A 506 26.66 13.25 -10.51
N LYS A 507 25.40 13.68 -10.36
CA LYS A 507 24.67 13.61 -9.09
C LYS A 507 23.84 12.34 -9.03
N LEU A 508 23.99 11.59 -7.94
CA LEU A 508 23.23 10.39 -7.64
C LEU A 508 22.47 10.57 -6.31
N PHE A 509 21.55 9.65 -6.04
CA PHE A 509 20.79 9.64 -4.80
C PHE A 509 20.98 8.31 -4.07
N ARG A 510 21.12 8.36 -2.75
CA ARG A 510 21.25 7.17 -1.90
C ARG A 510 20.13 7.09 -0.85
N ALA A 511 19.86 5.86 -0.43
CA ALA A 511 18.95 5.55 0.67
C ALA A 511 19.59 5.98 2.00
N VAL A 512 18.86 6.76 2.80
CA VAL A 512 19.25 7.15 4.17
C VAL A 512 18.41 6.41 5.21
N GLY A 513 17.12 6.27 4.94
CA GLY A 513 16.15 5.74 5.89
C GLY A 513 15.49 6.84 6.70
N CYS A 514 14.17 6.79 6.77
CA CYS A 514 13.38 7.60 7.69
C CYS A 514 12.13 6.82 8.09
N VAL A 515 11.33 7.41 8.97
CA VAL A 515 10.09 6.78 9.46
C VAL A 515 9.11 6.50 8.32
N GLU A 516 9.02 7.37 7.29
CA GLU A 516 8.09 7.19 6.17
C GLU A 516 8.40 5.96 5.30
N CYS A 517 9.62 5.44 5.37
CA CYS A 517 10.02 4.23 4.66
C CYS A 517 10.46 3.11 5.62
N ASP A 518 10.07 3.17 6.90
CA ASP A 518 10.48 2.21 7.94
C ASP A 518 12.00 1.98 7.98
N ASN A 519 12.77 3.06 7.85
CA ASN A 519 14.23 3.08 7.77
C ASN A 519 14.85 2.29 6.60
N SER A 520 14.08 1.89 5.59
CA SER A 520 14.59 1.18 4.40
C SER A 520 15.28 2.11 3.38
N GLY A 521 14.83 3.37 3.31
CA GLY A 521 15.45 4.46 2.57
C GLY A 521 14.91 4.75 1.18
#